data_AF-A0A1I6J5Q4-F1
#
_entry.id   AF-A0A1I6J5Q4-F1
#
_cell.length_a   1.000
_cell.length_b   1.000
_cell.length_c   1.000
_cell.angle_alpha   90.00
_cell.angle_beta   90.00
_cell.angle_gamma   90.00
#
_symmetry.space_group_name_H-M   'P 1'
#
loop_
_entity.id
_entity.type
_entity.pdbx_description
1 polymer ?
#
loop_
_entity_poly.entity_id
_entity_poly.type
_entity_poly.pdbx_seq_one_letter_code
_entity_poly.pdbx_strand_id
1 'polypeptide(L)' 'MTGHDRGRTPQKGDEYSHRDGTTEVVFTTQDDRVLTFREYPDADSFDRTVSSATYRGVNEDVASLPEASAFADADETGDE' A
#
# COMPACT_ATOMS: atom_id res chain seq x y z
N MET A 1 -5.42 -2.16 -22.09
CA MET A 1 -4.12 -2.39 -21.44
C MET A 1 -3.16 -1.35 -21.98
N THR A 2 -3.15 -0.17 -21.36
CA THR A 2 -2.39 0.99 -21.84
C THR A 2 -0.93 0.82 -21.42
N GLY A 3 -0.05 0.87 -22.41
CA GLY A 3 1.37 0.70 -22.23
C GLY A 3 2.00 1.86 -21.44
N HIS A 4 2.76 1.49 -20.42
CA HIS A 4 4.03 2.08 -20.05
C HIS A 4 4.12 3.61 -19.99
N ASP A 5 3.84 4.10 -18.78
CA ASP A 5 4.43 5.28 -18.13
C ASP A 5 5.97 5.12 -17.93
N ARG A 6 6.69 4.66 -18.97
CA ARG A 6 8.15 4.47 -18.93
C ARG A 6 8.85 5.83 -18.90
N GLY A 7 8.91 6.45 -17.72
CA GLY A 7 9.67 7.68 -17.49
C GLY A 7 9.09 8.65 -16.46
N ARG A 8 7.89 8.43 -15.93
CA ARG A 8 7.34 9.28 -14.87
C ARG A 8 7.88 8.82 -13.52
N THR A 9 8.35 9.79 -12.73
CA THR A 9 8.66 9.59 -11.32
C THR A 9 7.38 9.15 -10.59
N PRO A 10 7.40 8.03 -9.84
CA PRO A 10 6.24 7.59 -9.06
C PRO A 10 5.73 8.71 -8.16
N GLN A 11 4.41 8.89 -8.12
CA GLN A 11 3.74 9.86 -7.27
C GLN A 11 2.92 9.15 -6.21
N LYS A 12 2.73 9.81 -5.06
CA LYS A 12 1.84 9.33 -4.01
C LYS A 12 0.45 9.05 -4.60
N GLY A 13 -0.06 7.85 -4.34
CA GLY A 13 -1.34 7.37 -4.86
C GLY A 13 -1.28 6.72 -6.25
N ASP A 14 -0.12 6.66 -6.92
CA ASP A 14 0.02 5.82 -8.11
C ASP A 14 -0.24 4.35 -7.74
N GLU A 15 -1.04 3.66 -8.56
CA GLU A 15 -1.45 2.26 -8.37
C GLU A 15 -0.97 1.40 -9.54
N TYR A 16 -0.46 0.21 -9.22
CA TYR A 16 0.07 -0.75 -10.18
C TYR A 16 -0.52 -2.13 -9.93
N SER A 17 -1.09 -2.74 -10.96
CA SER A 17 -1.51 -4.14 -10.91
C SER A 17 -0.44 -5.05 -11.51
N HIS A 18 -0.14 -6.14 -10.81
CA HIS A 18 0.79 -7.17 -11.26
C HIS A 18 0.05 -8.39 -11.84
N ARG A 19 0.77 -9.24 -12.60
CA ARG A 19 0.17 -10.41 -13.28
C ARG A 19 -0.32 -11.50 -12.32
N ASP A 20 0.24 -11.55 -11.12
CA ASP A 20 -0.11 -12.44 -10.03
C ASP A 20 -1.35 -11.96 -9.25
N GLY A 21 -1.95 -10.83 -9.64
CA GLY A 21 -3.13 -10.26 -8.98
C GLY A 21 -2.80 -9.34 -7.80
N THR A 22 -1.52 -9.20 -7.45
CA THR A 22 -1.06 -8.22 -6.46
C THR A 22 -1.30 -6.80 -6.97
N THR A 23 -1.86 -5.94 -6.13
CA THR A 23 -1.96 -4.50 -6.36
C THR A 23 -0.96 -3.78 -5.46
N GLU A 24 -0.17 -2.87 -6.02
CA GLU A 24 0.81 -2.07 -5.30
C GLU A 24 0.46 -0.58 -5.40
N VAL A 25 0.40 0.11 -4.27
CA VAL A 25 0.06 1.54 -4.21
C VAL A 25 1.21 2.30 -3.55
N VAL A 26 1.58 3.43 -4.14
CA VAL A 26 2.60 4.34 -3.59
C VAL A 26 2.04 5.10 -2.39
N PHE A 27 2.56 4.82 -1.21
CA PHE A 27 2.22 5.55 0.01
C PHE A 27 2.94 6.89 0.09
N THR A 28 4.25 6.90 -0.18
CA THR A 28 5.06 8.13 -0.24
C THR A 28 6.35 7.92 -1.04
N THR A 29 6.93 9.01 -1.52
CA THR A 29 8.27 9.05 -2.10
C THR A 29 9.16 9.99 -1.29
N GLN A 30 10.36 9.53 -0.91
CA GLN A 30 11.32 10.29 -0.10
C GLN A 30 12.74 9.85 -0.45
N ASP A 31 13.64 10.79 -0.73
CA ASP A 31 15.08 10.54 -0.95
C ASP A 31 15.37 9.36 -1.89
N ASP A 32 14.81 9.40 -3.10
CA ASP A 32 14.89 8.34 -4.12
C ASP A 32 14.29 6.98 -3.73
N ARG A 33 13.61 6.90 -2.58
CA ARG A 33 12.87 5.72 -2.13
C ARG A 33 11.39 5.88 -2.41
N VAL A 34 10.77 4.79 -2.80
CA VAL A 34 9.32 4.65 -2.93
C VAL A 34 8.87 3.71 -1.83
N LEU A 35 7.98 4.18 -0.96
CA LEU A 35 7.32 3.33 0.04
C LEU A 35 5.95 2.95 -0.51
N THR A 36 5.67 1.66 -0.50
CA THR A 36 4.44 1.10 -1.03
C THR A 36 3.75 0.22 0.00
N PHE A 37 2.44 0.06 -0.15
CA PHE A 37 1.73 -1.09 0.41
C PHE A 37 1.27 -1.99 -0.72
N ARG A 38 1.19 -3.30 -0.44
CA ARG A 38 0.81 -4.33 -1.40
C ARG A 38 -0.44 -5.04 -0.90
N GLU A 39 -1.48 -5.03 -1.72
CA GLU A 39 -2.67 -5.85 -1.54
C GLU A 39 -2.48 -7.15 -2.32
N TYR A 40 -2.70 -8.27 -1.66
CA TYR A 40 -2.65 -9.59 -2.27
C TYR A 40 -4.07 -10.08 -2.53
N PRO A 41 -4.30 -10.86 -3.60
CA PRO A 41 -5.63 -11.37 -3.91
C PRO A 41 -6.19 -12.29 -2.79
N ASP A 42 -5.30 -12.95 -2.05
CA ASP A 42 -5.63 -13.84 -0.94
C ASP A 42 -4.42 -14.03 0.01
N ALA A 43 -4.70 -14.58 1.20
CA ALA A 43 -3.71 -14.82 2.24
C ALA A 43 -2.65 -15.87 1.84
N ASP A 44 -3.02 -16.88 1.05
CA ASP A 44 -2.08 -17.89 0.53
C ASP A 44 -1.04 -17.25 -0.41
N SER A 45 -1.46 -16.29 -1.23
CA SER A 45 -0.58 -15.54 -2.12
C SER A 45 0.39 -14.63 -1.35
N PHE A 46 -0.08 -14.04 -0.26
CA PHE A 46 0.79 -13.33 0.69
C PHE A 46 1.83 -14.29 1.30
N ASP A 47 1.39 -15.40 1.89
CA ASP A 47 2.26 -16.38 2.56
C ASP A 47 3.37 -16.89 1.63
N ARG A 48 3.00 -17.30 0.42
CA ARG A 48 3.97 -17.73 -0.60
C ARG A 48 4.99 -16.65 -0.91
N THR A 49 4.56 -15.39 -1.02
CA THR A 49 5.46 -14.28 -1.32
C THR A 49 6.43 -14.02 -0.17
N VAL A 50 5.93 -13.93 1.07
CA VAL A 50 6.76 -13.62 2.24
C VAL A 50 7.56 -14.81 2.75
N SER A 51 7.24 -16.04 2.36
CA SER A 51 8.00 -17.25 2.72
C SER A 51 9.48 -17.18 2.29
N SER A 52 9.76 -16.41 1.23
CA SER A 52 11.11 -16.16 0.73
C SER A 52 11.75 -14.88 1.28
N ALA A 53 11.00 -14.09 2.04
CA ALA A 53 11.45 -12.82 2.58
C ALA A 53 12.13 -12.98 3.94
N THR A 54 13.00 -12.03 4.27
CA THR A 54 13.57 -11.94 5.62
C THR A 54 12.69 -11.04 6.48
N TYR A 55 12.06 -11.58 7.51
CA TYR A 55 11.36 -10.78 8.51
C TYR A 55 12.36 -9.87 9.25
N ARG A 56 12.08 -8.56 9.29
CA ARG A 56 12.95 -7.54 9.90
C ARG A 56 12.42 -6.95 11.20
N GLY A 57 11.26 -7.41 11.67
CA GLY A 57 10.57 -6.85 12.84
C GLY A 57 9.33 -6.05 12.46
N VAL A 58 8.79 -5.32 13.44
CA VAL A 58 7.66 -4.40 13.27
C VAL A 58 8.19 -3.02 12.94
N ASN A 59 7.62 -2.37 11.93
CA ASN A 59 7.84 -0.95 11.71
C ASN A 59 6.96 -0.17 12.70
N GLU A 60 7.58 0.40 13.74
CA GLU A 60 6.85 1.07 14.82
C GLU A 60 6.11 2.33 14.34
N ASP A 61 6.66 3.06 13.37
CA ASP A 61 6.01 4.25 12.81
C ASP A 61 4.67 3.89 12.17
N VAL A 62 4.63 2.80 11.38
CA VAL A 62 3.39 2.30 10.76
C VAL A 62 2.46 1.68 11.80
N ALA A 63 2.99 0.89 12.75
CA ALA A 63 2.17 0.25 13.78
C ALA A 63 1.52 1.25 14.75
N SER A 64 2.06 2.47 14.85
CA SER A 64 1.49 3.56 15.64
C SER A 64 0.35 4.30 14.94
N LEU A 65 0.14 4.06 13.63
CA LEU A 65 -0.94 4.70 12.89
C LEU A 65 -2.29 4.21 13.43
N PRO A 66 -3.28 5.12 13.51
CA PRO A 66 -4.63 4.73 13.91
C PRO A 66 -5.24 3.74 12.92
N GLU A 67 -5.98 2.78 13.46
CA GLU A 67 -6.81 1.87 12.68
C GLU A 67 -7.87 2.62 11.88
N ALA A 68 -8.35 2.02 10.78
CA ALA A 68 -9.35 2.64 9.91
C ALA A 68 -10.64 3.07 10.67
N SER A 69 -10.99 2.35 11.74
CA SER A 69 -12.14 2.67 12.60
C SER A 69 -12.03 4.03 13.29
N ALA A 70 -10.82 4.55 13.54
CA ALA A 70 -10.63 5.86 14.14
C ALA A 70 -11.04 7.03 13.21
N PHE A 71 -11.28 6.74 11.93
CA PHE A 71 -11.72 7.70 10.93
C PHE A 71 -13.20 7.54 10.55
N ALA A 72 -13.90 6.55 11.12
CA ALA A 72 -15.29 6.26 10.78
C ALA A 72 -16.29 7.28 11.37
N ASP A 73 -15.89 8.06 12.38
CA ASP A 73 -16.78 8.99 13.11
C ASP A 73 -16.95 10.39 12.46
N ALA A 74 -16.42 10.62 11.26
CA ALA A 74 -16.46 11.95 10.61
C ALA A 74 -17.65 12.15 9.63
N ASP A 75 -18.45 11.11 9.36
CA ASP A 75 -19.55 11.15 8.37
C ASP A 75 -20.95 11.31 8.98
N GLU A 76 -21.09 11.60 10.29
CA GLU A 76 -22.40 11.76 10.95
C GLU A 76 -22.61 13.07 11.73
N THR A 77 -21.96 14.18 11.35
CA THR A 77 -22.43 15.52 11.73
C THR A 77 -22.46 16.45 10.52
N GLY A 78 -23.34 16.12 9.58
CA GLY A 78 -23.96 17.09 8.69
C GLY A 78 -25.32 17.49 9.26
N ASP A 79 -25.33 18.22 10.37
CA ASP A 79 -26.50 18.97 10.85
C ASP A 79 -26.23 20.47 10.71
N GLU A 80 -27.11 21.10 9.91
CA GLU A 80 -27.36 22.54 9.64
C GLU A 80 -26.53 23.27 8.58
#